data_AF-A0A7R9HBB1-F1
#
_entry.id   AF-A0A7R9HBB1-F1
#
_cell.length_a   1.000
_cell.length_b   1.000
_cell.length_c   1.000
_cell.angle_alpha   90.00
_cell.angle_beta   90.00
_cell.angle_gamma   90.00
#
_symmetry.space_group_name_H-M   'P 1'
#
loop_
_entity.id
_entity.type
_entity.pdbx_description
1 polymer ?
#
loop_
_entity_poly.entity_id
_entity_poly.type
_entity_poly.pdbx_seq_one_letter_code
_entity_poly.pdbx_strand_id
1 'polypeptide(L)'
;TSMPGMKRDCGGAAGVLGAFFTTVKAGFTQNLHAVFCLAENAVGPRSTRPDDIHTLYSGRTVEINNTDAEGRLVLSDGVSYAQKDLKANIIVDMATLTGAQAICTGKYHAAVLTNNAEWEGAAVHAGKSSGDLVFPILYCPELHFSEFSSAVADMKNSVTDRSNAQSSCAGLFIGAHLGFDYPGVWVHIDMASPVCVAPKIECGLSSEARRNNRKVFMTETIPELGLLTLSLTRLKSRANAYVRSRRQKYLAVSVSIFETFNSKSEQQCPNYLKSPVQTSRVCSQQRGRGVKSTEHLKGNSSKKLDHSLY
;
A
#
# COMPACT_ATOMS: atom_id res chain seq x y z
N THR A 1 2.65 19.46 2.15
CA THR A 1 3.54 18.47 2.81
C THR A 1 2.97 17.09 2.51
N SER A 2 3.77 16.16 1.96
CA SER A 2 3.29 14.84 1.48
C SER A 2 3.69 13.65 2.36
N MET A 3 4.82 13.70 3.07
CA MET A 3 5.26 12.59 3.96
C MET A 3 4.39 12.36 5.21
N PRO A 4 3.84 13.39 5.89
CA PRO A 4 3.00 13.14 7.08
C PRO A 4 1.77 12.28 6.74
N GLY A 5 1.67 11.11 7.39
CA GLY A 5 0.59 10.15 7.18
C GLY A 5 1.05 8.78 6.66
N MET A 6 2.29 8.69 6.17
CA MET A 6 2.87 7.46 5.60
C MET A 6 3.12 6.33 6.63
N LYS A 7 3.02 6.59 7.95
CA LYS A 7 2.85 5.52 8.96
C LYS A 7 1.67 4.58 8.69
N ARG A 8 0.74 5.00 7.84
CA ARG A 8 -0.43 4.23 7.40
C ARG A 8 -0.15 3.35 6.20
N ASP A 9 1.06 3.40 5.66
CA ASP A 9 1.48 2.61 4.50
C ASP A 9 1.68 1.11 4.82
N CYS A 10 1.29 0.72 6.04
CA CYS A 10 1.04 -0.65 6.47
C CYS A 10 -0.43 -1.06 6.44
N GLY A 11 -1.28 -0.21 5.87
CA GLY A 11 -2.73 -0.33 5.89
C GLY A 11 -3.21 -1.66 5.37
N GLY A 12 -2.72 -2.07 4.20
CA GLY A 12 -3.08 -3.38 3.68
C GLY A 12 -2.67 -4.51 4.65
N ALA A 13 -1.50 -4.42 5.29
CA ALA A 13 -0.90 -5.52 6.04
C ALA A 13 -1.70 -5.79 7.29
N ALA A 14 -2.07 -4.71 7.97
CA ALA A 14 -3.01 -4.74 9.07
C ALA A 14 -4.36 -5.34 8.63
N GLY A 15 -4.86 -5.02 7.44
CA GLY A 15 -6.16 -5.46 6.96
C GLY A 15 -6.19 -6.96 6.69
N VAL A 16 -5.13 -7.48 6.05
CA VAL A 16 -4.96 -8.90 5.83
C VAL A 16 -4.76 -9.65 7.13
N LEU A 17 -3.97 -9.13 8.07
CA LEU A 17 -3.80 -9.75 9.38
C LEU A 17 -5.14 -9.89 10.11
N GLY A 18 -5.94 -8.83 10.10
CA GLY A 18 -7.29 -8.83 10.65
C GLY A 18 -8.23 -9.82 9.94
N ALA A 19 -8.19 -9.87 8.61
CA ALA A 19 -8.98 -10.80 7.79
C ALA A 19 -8.58 -12.26 8.01
N PHE A 20 -7.28 -12.53 8.10
CA PHE A 20 -6.75 -13.84 8.40
C PHE A 20 -7.20 -14.29 9.79
N PHE A 21 -7.00 -13.46 10.81
CA PHE A 21 -7.38 -13.79 12.19
C PHE A 21 -8.87 -14.11 12.33
N THR A 22 -9.73 -13.26 11.77
CA THR A 22 -11.19 -13.44 11.82
C THR A 22 -11.66 -14.65 11.03
N THR A 23 -11.08 -14.90 9.85
CA THR A 23 -11.40 -16.05 9.00
C THR A 23 -11.00 -17.37 9.67
N VAL A 24 -9.80 -17.43 10.27
CA VAL A 24 -9.35 -18.62 11.02
C VAL A 24 -10.24 -18.85 12.24
N LYS A 25 -10.56 -17.80 13.00
CA LYS A 25 -11.46 -17.90 14.17
C LYS A 25 -12.88 -18.35 13.80
N ALA A 26 -13.35 -18.03 12.60
CA ALA A 26 -14.64 -18.47 12.08
C ALA A 26 -14.65 -19.95 11.63
N GLY A 27 -13.54 -20.67 11.76
CA GLY A 27 -13.46 -22.10 11.45
C GLY A 27 -13.26 -22.38 9.96
N PHE A 28 -12.53 -21.53 9.24
CA PHE A 28 -12.20 -21.77 7.84
C PHE A 28 -11.41 -23.08 7.65
N THR A 29 -11.87 -23.93 6.74
CA THR A 29 -11.40 -25.32 6.59
C THR A 29 -10.48 -25.55 5.38
N GLN A 30 -10.23 -24.53 4.55
CA GLN A 30 -9.32 -24.64 3.42
C GLN A 30 -7.95 -24.03 3.76
N ASN A 31 -6.96 -24.26 2.90
CA ASN A 31 -5.61 -23.71 3.07
C ASN A 31 -5.65 -22.20 2.84
N LEU A 32 -5.35 -21.45 3.90
CA LEU A 32 -5.24 -20.00 3.90
C LEU A 32 -3.84 -19.61 4.36
N HIS A 33 -3.18 -18.76 3.58
CA HIS A 33 -1.87 -18.20 3.90
C HIS A 33 -1.97 -16.68 3.97
N ALA A 34 -1.30 -16.07 4.95
CA ALA A 34 -1.05 -14.64 4.98
C ALA A 34 0.46 -14.40 4.77
N VAL A 35 0.80 -13.60 3.77
CA VAL A 35 2.17 -13.23 3.38
C VAL A 35 2.34 -11.74 3.68
N PHE A 36 3.34 -11.40 4.48
CA PHE A 36 3.62 -10.02 4.88
C PHE A 36 4.99 -9.60 4.38
N CYS A 37 5.03 -8.65 3.44
CA CYS A 37 6.22 -8.06 2.85
C CYS A 37 6.59 -6.80 3.65
N LEU A 38 7.24 -7.01 4.79
CA LEU A 38 7.52 -5.94 5.75
C LEU A 38 8.85 -5.26 5.41
N ALA A 39 8.81 -3.96 5.15
CA ALA A 39 9.98 -3.12 4.90
C ALA A 39 9.70 -1.67 5.32
N GLU A 40 10.77 -0.92 5.59
CA GLU A 40 10.76 0.54 5.75
C GLU A 40 11.46 1.16 4.54
N ASN A 41 10.82 2.13 3.88
CA ASN A 41 11.42 2.87 2.77
C ASN A 41 12.30 4.01 3.32
N ALA A 42 13.51 3.66 3.75
CA ALA A 42 14.40 4.59 4.43
C ALA A 42 15.42 5.26 3.50
N VAL A 43 15.87 6.46 3.88
CA VAL A 43 16.97 7.18 3.23
C VAL A 43 18.28 6.93 3.99
N GLY A 44 19.29 6.43 3.29
CA GLY A 44 20.63 6.19 3.81
C GLY A 44 21.61 5.74 2.72
N PRO A 45 22.87 5.46 3.08
CA PRO A 45 23.91 5.10 2.09
C PRO A 45 23.62 3.82 1.29
N ARG A 46 22.77 2.94 1.83
CA ARG A 46 22.34 1.67 1.22
C ARG A 46 20.94 1.74 0.59
N SER A 47 20.35 2.93 0.46
CA SER A 47 19.06 3.07 -0.19
C SER A 47 19.15 2.67 -1.65
N THR A 48 18.07 2.06 -2.14
CA THR A 48 17.79 1.93 -3.57
C THR A 48 17.90 3.28 -4.24
N ARG A 49 18.50 3.30 -5.43
CA ARG A 49 18.69 4.51 -6.23
C ARG A 49 17.86 4.42 -7.50
N PRO A 50 17.41 5.57 -8.03
CA PRO A 50 17.12 5.63 -9.46
C PRO A 50 18.32 5.10 -10.26
N ASP A 51 18.04 4.35 -11.31
CA ASP A 51 18.97 3.60 -12.18
C ASP A 51 19.49 2.27 -11.62
N ASP A 52 19.18 1.90 -10.37
CA ASP A 52 19.45 0.53 -9.91
C ASP A 52 18.59 -0.48 -10.71
N ILE A 53 19.15 -1.66 -10.98
CA ILE A 53 18.39 -2.78 -11.57
C ILE A 53 18.26 -3.88 -10.51
N HIS A 54 17.02 -4.15 -10.11
CA HIS A 54 16.69 -5.21 -9.14
C HIS A 54 16.32 -6.49 -9.87
N THR A 55 16.83 -7.63 -9.40
CA THR A 55 16.28 -8.94 -9.81
C THR A 55 15.26 -9.37 -8.76
N LEU A 56 13.98 -9.44 -9.15
CA LEU A 56 12.89 -9.81 -8.25
C LEU A 56 12.74 -11.34 -8.14
N TYR A 57 12.00 -11.82 -7.15
CA TYR A 57 11.76 -13.24 -6.86
C TYR A 57 11.14 -14.00 -8.04
N SER A 58 10.38 -13.29 -8.88
CA SER A 58 9.89 -13.81 -10.16
C SER A 58 11.00 -14.30 -11.10
N GLY A 59 12.22 -13.77 -10.97
CA GLY A 59 13.34 -13.91 -11.90
C GLY A 59 13.47 -12.73 -12.88
N ARG A 60 12.46 -11.84 -12.94
CA ARG A 60 12.46 -10.65 -13.80
C ARG A 60 13.34 -9.55 -13.23
N THR A 61 13.92 -8.76 -14.11
CA THR A 61 14.73 -7.58 -13.81
C THR A 61 13.90 -6.30 -13.88
N VAL A 62 14.09 -5.40 -12.93
CA VAL A 62 13.35 -4.14 -12.81
C VAL A 62 14.31 -2.97 -12.65
N GLU A 63 14.30 -2.06 -13.61
CA GLU A 63 14.98 -0.76 -13.53
C GLU A 63 14.18 0.19 -12.62
N ILE A 64 14.83 0.69 -11.57
CA ILE A 64 14.19 1.60 -10.63
C ILE A 64 14.28 3.02 -11.19
N ASN A 65 13.15 3.62 -11.54
CA ASN A 65 13.08 5.03 -11.93
C ASN A 65 12.36 5.91 -10.90
N ASN A 66 11.72 5.31 -9.88
CA ASN A 66 11.16 6.02 -8.74
C ASN A 66 11.21 5.16 -7.47
N THR A 67 11.99 5.57 -6.47
CA THR A 67 12.15 4.83 -5.21
C THR A 67 10.92 4.89 -4.31
N ASP A 68 10.00 5.82 -4.56
CA ASP A 68 8.70 5.98 -3.87
C ASP A 68 7.58 5.15 -4.55
N ALA A 69 7.96 4.29 -5.50
CA ALA A 69 7.11 3.26 -6.07
C ALA A 69 7.58 1.88 -5.60
N GLU A 70 7.87 1.77 -4.29
CA GLU A 70 8.41 0.59 -3.64
C GLU A 70 7.35 -0.49 -3.35
N GLY A 71 6.12 -0.11 -2.97
CA GLY A 71 5.06 -1.05 -2.61
C GLY A 71 4.80 -2.13 -3.65
N ARG A 72 4.85 -1.79 -4.93
CA ARG A 72 4.66 -2.78 -6.01
C ARG A 72 5.86 -3.72 -6.17
N LEU A 73 7.07 -3.30 -5.82
CA LEU A 73 8.27 -4.16 -5.85
C LEU A 73 8.16 -5.25 -4.81
N VAL A 74 7.88 -4.87 -3.56
CA VAL A 74 7.76 -5.82 -2.45
C VAL A 74 6.55 -6.74 -2.61
N LEU A 75 5.41 -6.23 -3.12
CA LEU A 75 4.25 -7.09 -3.43
C LEU A 75 4.53 -8.09 -4.55
N SER A 76 5.31 -7.71 -5.55
CA SER A 76 5.69 -8.58 -6.67
C SER A 76 6.42 -9.83 -6.20
N ASP A 77 7.32 -9.68 -5.22
CA ASP A 77 7.97 -10.81 -4.55
C ASP A 77 6.96 -11.63 -3.74
N GLY A 78 6.07 -10.97 -2.99
CA GLY A 78 5.04 -11.64 -2.20
C GLY A 78 4.07 -12.50 -3.03
N VAL A 79 3.56 -11.99 -4.16
CA VAL A 79 2.67 -12.75 -5.05
C VAL A 79 3.42 -13.87 -5.76
N SER A 80 4.68 -13.62 -6.15
CA SER A 80 5.54 -14.64 -6.77
C SER A 80 5.82 -15.78 -5.79
N TYR A 81 6.15 -15.48 -4.54
CA TYR A 81 6.34 -16.46 -3.47
C TYR A 81 5.05 -17.25 -3.18
N ALA A 82 3.90 -16.55 -3.12
CA ALA A 82 2.61 -17.21 -2.94
C ALA A 82 2.31 -18.23 -4.05
N GLN A 83 2.62 -17.89 -5.30
CA GLN A 83 2.41 -18.78 -6.44
C GLN A 83 3.44 -19.91 -6.49
N LYS A 84 4.73 -19.60 -6.35
CA LYS A 84 5.84 -20.56 -6.53
C LYS A 84 5.99 -21.51 -5.34
N ASP A 85 5.88 -21.04 -4.11
CA ASP A 85 6.27 -21.81 -2.93
C ASP A 85 5.03 -22.34 -2.20
N LEU A 86 4.03 -21.49 -2.03
CA LEU A 86 2.77 -21.88 -1.38
C LEU A 86 1.79 -22.57 -2.32
N LYS A 87 2.08 -22.57 -3.63
CA LYS A 87 1.22 -23.13 -4.69
C LYS A 87 -0.20 -22.54 -4.65
N ALA A 88 -0.31 -21.27 -4.26
CA ALA A 88 -1.55 -20.52 -4.25
C ALA A 88 -2.15 -20.47 -5.65
N ASN A 89 -3.46 -20.72 -5.76
CA ASN A 89 -4.20 -20.62 -7.02
C ASN A 89 -5.23 -19.49 -7.00
N ILE A 90 -5.48 -18.92 -5.82
CA ILE A 90 -6.18 -17.65 -5.65
C ILE A 90 -5.26 -16.76 -4.83
N ILE A 91 -4.89 -15.62 -5.38
CA ILE A 91 -4.01 -14.65 -4.76
C ILE A 91 -4.77 -13.34 -4.65
N VAL A 92 -4.89 -12.82 -3.43
CA VAL A 92 -5.45 -11.50 -3.16
C VAL A 92 -4.35 -10.66 -2.55
N ASP A 93 -3.94 -9.60 -3.22
CA ASP A 93 -3.03 -8.64 -2.60
C ASP A 93 -3.75 -7.32 -2.33
N MET A 94 -3.38 -6.68 -1.23
CA MET A 94 -4.05 -5.48 -0.75
C MET A 94 -3.00 -4.49 -0.29
N ALA A 95 -3.06 -3.24 -0.73
CA ALA A 95 -2.02 -2.27 -0.41
C ALA A 95 -2.52 -0.83 -0.45
N THR A 96 -1.80 0.04 0.25
CA THR A 96 -1.96 1.50 0.18
C THR A 96 -1.11 2.06 -0.97
N LEU A 97 -1.37 1.57 -2.20
CA LEU A 97 -0.34 1.54 -3.24
C LEU A 97 -0.16 2.86 -4.00
N THR A 98 -1.24 3.57 -4.32
CA THR A 98 -1.13 4.76 -5.19
C THR A 98 -1.96 5.94 -4.72
N GLY A 99 -1.41 7.15 -4.84
CA GLY A 99 -2.21 8.38 -4.74
C GLY A 99 -3.28 8.48 -5.85
N ALA A 100 -3.05 7.84 -7.00
CA ALA A 100 -3.97 7.80 -8.13
C ALA A 100 -5.28 7.07 -7.82
N GLN A 101 -5.27 6.09 -6.90
CA GLN A 101 -6.47 5.42 -6.43
C GLN A 101 -7.54 6.42 -5.96
N ALA A 102 -7.14 7.41 -5.15
CA ALA A 102 -8.06 8.39 -4.60
C ALA A 102 -8.70 9.27 -5.69
N ILE A 103 -7.99 9.50 -6.80
CA ILE A 103 -8.49 10.25 -7.96
C ILE A 103 -9.46 9.37 -8.76
N CYS A 104 -9.15 8.08 -8.88
CA CYS A 104 -9.91 7.13 -9.69
C CYS A 104 -11.23 6.69 -9.03
N THR A 105 -11.18 6.19 -7.80
CA THR A 105 -12.34 5.60 -7.10
C THR A 105 -12.77 6.40 -5.86
N GLY A 106 -12.10 7.52 -5.58
CA GLY A 106 -12.43 8.39 -4.46
C GLY A 106 -11.91 7.90 -3.10
N LYS A 107 -12.38 8.55 -2.04
CA LYS A 107 -11.86 8.33 -0.67
C LYS A 107 -12.46 7.13 0.06
N TYR A 108 -13.58 6.62 -0.42
CA TYR A 108 -14.39 5.61 0.27
C TYR A 108 -14.43 4.25 -0.43
N HIS A 109 -14.09 4.19 -1.73
CA HIS A 109 -14.00 2.93 -2.47
C HIS A 109 -12.55 2.60 -2.73
N ALA A 110 -12.09 1.42 -2.31
CA ALA A 110 -10.83 0.88 -2.79
C ALA A 110 -10.95 0.53 -4.28
N ALA A 111 -9.86 0.63 -5.02
CA ALA A 111 -9.83 0.18 -6.40
C ALA A 111 -9.56 -1.33 -6.43
N VAL A 112 -10.35 -2.09 -7.19
CA VAL A 112 -10.13 -3.52 -7.41
C VAL A 112 -9.72 -3.77 -8.86
N LEU A 113 -8.63 -4.50 -9.05
CA LEU A 113 -8.10 -4.92 -10.35
C LEU A 113 -7.93 -6.44 -10.34
N THR A 114 -8.43 -7.14 -11.34
CA THR A 114 -8.33 -8.61 -11.37
C THR A 114 -8.31 -9.16 -12.79
N ASN A 115 -7.67 -10.32 -12.96
CA ASN A 115 -7.70 -11.10 -14.19
C ASN A 115 -8.99 -11.91 -14.37
N ASN A 116 -9.97 -11.80 -13.46
CA ASN A 116 -11.15 -12.65 -13.44
C ASN A 116 -12.44 -11.88 -13.10
N ALA A 117 -13.37 -11.83 -14.06
CA ALA A 117 -14.64 -11.09 -13.94
C ALA A 117 -15.57 -11.61 -12.82
N GLU A 118 -15.54 -12.92 -12.51
CA GLU A 118 -16.35 -13.46 -11.41
C GLU A 118 -15.85 -12.94 -10.05
N TRP A 119 -14.53 -12.84 -9.89
CA TRP A 119 -13.91 -12.33 -8.68
C TRP A 119 -14.04 -10.82 -8.52
N GLU A 120 -14.07 -10.08 -9.63
CA GLU A 120 -14.42 -8.67 -9.63
C GLU A 120 -15.82 -8.46 -9.04
N GLY A 121 -16.82 -9.17 -9.58
CA GLY A 121 -18.20 -9.11 -9.08
C GLY A 121 -18.32 -9.55 -7.62
N ALA A 122 -17.60 -10.60 -7.22
CA ALA A 122 -17.56 -11.07 -5.84
C ALA A 122 -16.98 -10.03 -4.87
N ALA A 123 -15.89 -9.35 -5.26
CA ALA A 123 -15.28 -8.30 -4.47
C ALA A 123 -16.24 -7.10 -4.28
N VAL A 124 -16.88 -6.64 -5.36
CA VAL A 124 -17.87 -5.55 -5.30
C VAL A 124 -19.05 -5.91 -4.40
N HIS A 125 -19.56 -7.14 -4.49
CA HIS A 125 -20.66 -7.60 -3.63
C HIS A 125 -20.26 -7.66 -2.16
N ALA A 126 -19.07 -8.16 -1.84
CA ALA A 126 -18.58 -8.21 -0.47
C ALA A 126 -18.29 -6.82 0.11
N GLY A 127 -17.76 -5.90 -0.70
CA GLY A 127 -17.59 -4.51 -0.28
C GLY A 127 -18.91 -3.84 0.08
N LYS A 128 -19.98 -4.12 -0.69
CA LYS A 128 -21.33 -3.63 -0.38
C LYS A 128 -21.93 -4.24 0.89
N SER A 129 -21.70 -5.53 1.17
CA SER A 129 -22.25 -6.17 2.37
C SER A 129 -21.56 -5.71 3.65
N SER A 130 -20.22 -5.67 3.63
CA SER A 130 -19.38 -5.25 4.76
C SER A 130 -19.40 -3.73 5.00
N GLY A 131 -19.78 -2.97 3.97
CA GLY A 131 -19.64 -1.52 3.91
C GLY A 131 -18.19 -1.07 3.72
N ASP A 132 -17.27 -1.98 3.42
CA ASP A 132 -15.88 -1.71 3.07
C ASP A 132 -15.78 -1.67 1.54
N LEU A 133 -16.21 -0.56 0.96
CA LEU A 133 -16.58 -0.47 -0.45
C LEU A 133 -15.37 -0.63 -1.38
N VAL A 134 -15.61 -1.27 -2.54
CA VAL A 134 -14.64 -1.38 -3.64
C VAL A 134 -15.30 -1.03 -4.98
N PHE A 135 -14.52 -0.54 -5.93
CA PHE A 135 -14.97 -0.25 -7.29
C PHE A 135 -13.94 -0.74 -8.32
N PRO A 136 -14.35 -1.41 -9.40
CA PRO A 136 -13.42 -1.98 -10.37
C PRO A 136 -12.72 -0.90 -11.19
N ILE A 137 -11.44 -1.14 -11.46
CA ILE A 137 -10.60 -0.32 -12.36
C ILE A 137 -10.16 -1.15 -13.56
N LEU A 138 -9.69 -0.50 -14.62
CA LEU A 138 -9.42 -1.14 -15.91
C LEU A 138 -8.35 -2.24 -15.81
N TYR A 139 -8.72 -3.48 -16.12
CA TYR A 139 -7.80 -4.58 -16.40
C TYR A 139 -7.58 -4.70 -17.91
N CYS A 140 -6.45 -4.15 -18.39
CA CYS A 140 -6.08 -4.18 -19.81
C CYS A 140 -4.55 -4.21 -19.96
N PRO A 141 -3.90 -5.34 -19.65
CA PRO A 141 -2.45 -5.49 -19.74
C PRO A 141 -1.87 -5.05 -21.10
N GLU A 142 -2.58 -5.36 -22.19
CA GLU A 142 -2.19 -5.10 -23.57
C GLU A 142 -2.09 -3.61 -23.93
N LEU A 143 -2.84 -2.73 -23.25
CA LEU A 143 -2.79 -1.28 -23.48
C LEU A 143 -1.94 -0.53 -22.46
N HIS A 144 -1.80 -1.07 -21.24
CA HIS A 144 -1.22 -0.33 -20.13
C HIS A 144 0.18 -0.82 -19.74
N PHE A 145 0.56 -2.07 -20.03
CA PHE A 145 1.84 -2.60 -19.56
C PHE A 145 3.05 -2.01 -20.29
N SER A 146 2.87 -1.50 -21.53
CA SER A 146 3.91 -0.80 -22.27
C SER A 146 4.44 0.45 -21.56
N GLU A 147 3.68 1.02 -20.61
CA GLU A 147 4.11 2.14 -19.77
C GLU A 147 5.36 1.85 -18.93
N PHE A 148 5.66 0.56 -18.70
CA PHE A 148 6.81 0.09 -17.94
C PHE A 148 8.01 -0.29 -18.80
N SER A 149 8.05 0.09 -20.08
CA SER A 149 9.16 -0.26 -20.97
C SER A 149 10.51 0.23 -20.43
N SER A 150 11.48 -0.68 -20.37
CA SER A 150 12.88 -0.39 -20.04
C SER A 150 13.78 -0.70 -21.24
N ALA A 151 14.89 0.03 -21.37
CA ALA A 151 15.91 -0.25 -22.37
C ALA A 151 16.97 -1.26 -21.90
N VAL A 152 17.03 -1.53 -20.59
CA VAL A 152 18.15 -2.27 -19.94
C VAL A 152 17.69 -3.38 -18.99
N ALA A 153 16.40 -3.43 -18.65
CA ALA A 153 15.77 -4.44 -17.81
C ALA A 153 14.46 -4.94 -18.45
N ASP A 154 13.80 -5.93 -17.86
CA ASP A 154 12.51 -6.42 -18.35
C ASP A 154 11.41 -5.36 -18.22
N MET A 155 11.50 -4.47 -17.21
CA MET A 155 10.56 -3.37 -16.99
C MET A 155 11.12 -2.28 -16.06
N LYS A 156 10.45 -1.12 -16.02
CA LYS A 156 10.63 -0.06 -15.00
C LYS A 156 9.63 -0.21 -13.87
N ASN A 157 9.91 0.35 -12.69
CA ASN A 157 8.97 0.29 -11.56
C ASN A 157 7.90 1.41 -11.57
N SER A 158 8.11 2.54 -12.24
CA SER A 158 7.09 3.57 -12.43
C SER A 158 6.79 3.80 -13.90
N VAL A 159 5.50 4.06 -14.18
CA VAL A 159 4.99 4.39 -15.51
C VAL A 159 5.66 5.62 -16.11
N THR A 160 5.73 5.65 -17.43
CA THR A 160 6.20 6.80 -18.20
C THR A 160 5.14 7.91 -18.21
N ASP A 161 3.88 7.60 -18.52
CA ASP A 161 2.76 8.53 -18.39
C ASP A 161 1.94 8.26 -17.12
N ARG A 162 1.96 9.21 -16.19
CA ARG A 162 1.16 9.15 -14.94
C ARG A 162 -0.33 9.43 -15.17
N SER A 163 -0.72 9.91 -16.34
CA SER A 163 -2.11 10.21 -16.70
C SER A 163 -2.83 9.01 -17.32
N ASN A 164 -2.11 7.93 -17.63
CA ASN A 164 -2.66 6.74 -18.26
C ASN A 164 -2.96 5.64 -17.22
N ALA A 165 -4.13 5.73 -16.58
CA ALA A 165 -4.66 4.72 -15.65
C ALA A 165 -3.66 4.26 -14.56
N GLN A 166 -2.94 5.19 -13.92
CA GLN A 166 -1.80 4.89 -13.04
C GLN A 166 -2.06 3.84 -11.94
N SER A 167 -3.25 3.81 -11.34
CA SER A 167 -3.62 2.80 -10.34
C SER A 167 -3.75 1.39 -10.96
N SER A 168 -4.35 1.28 -12.15
CA SER A 168 -4.37 0.03 -12.93
C SER A 168 -2.97 -0.42 -13.30
N CYS A 169 -2.12 0.50 -13.80
CA CYS A 169 -0.74 0.18 -14.15
C CYS A 169 0.05 -0.33 -12.94
N ALA A 170 -0.11 0.28 -11.77
CA ALA A 170 0.57 -0.16 -10.55
C ALA A 170 0.19 -1.59 -10.14
N GLY A 171 -1.10 -1.95 -10.26
CA GLY A 171 -1.53 -3.32 -10.09
C GLY A 171 -0.94 -4.24 -11.17
N LEU A 172 -1.03 -3.88 -12.45
CA LEU A 172 -0.50 -4.68 -13.56
C LEU A 172 0.99 -4.98 -13.44
N PHE A 173 1.78 -4.05 -12.87
CA PHE A 173 3.17 -4.32 -12.51
C PHE A 173 3.28 -5.57 -11.63
N ILE A 174 2.50 -5.65 -10.55
CA ILE A 174 2.46 -6.80 -9.63
C ILE A 174 2.02 -8.07 -10.39
N GLY A 175 0.95 -7.96 -11.19
CA GLY A 175 0.44 -9.06 -12.00
C GLY A 175 1.45 -9.62 -13.01
N ALA A 176 2.34 -8.79 -13.57
CA ALA A 176 3.36 -9.21 -14.52
C ALA A 176 4.36 -10.22 -13.92
N HIS A 177 4.56 -10.18 -12.60
CA HIS A 177 5.42 -11.12 -11.88
C HIS A 177 4.80 -12.50 -11.67
N LEU A 178 3.47 -12.61 -11.80
CA LEU A 178 2.77 -13.89 -11.95
C LEU A 178 2.73 -14.36 -13.42
N GLY A 179 2.79 -13.42 -14.35
CA GLY A 179 2.53 -13.62 -15.78
C GLY A 179 1.06 -13.34 -16.12
N PHE A 180 0.80 -12.65 -17.24
CA PHE A 180 -0.57 -12.35 -17.67
C PHE A 180 -1.34 -13.57 -18.21
N ASP A 181 -0.62 -14.67 -18.44
CA ASP A 181 -1.14 -16.00 -18.75
C ASP A 181 -1.35 -16.88 -17.49
N TYR A 182 -1.18 -16.30 -16.28
CA TYR A 182 -1.38 -17.01 -15.02
C TYR A 182 -2.77 -17.66 -14.96
N PRO A 183 -2.86 -19.01 -14.84
CA PRO A 183 -4.14 -19.74 -14.91
C PRO A 183 -4.96 -19.64 -13.63
N GLY A 184 -4.39 -19.10 -12.56
CA GLY A 184 -5.08 -18.87 -11.30
C GLY A 184 -5.84 -17.55 -11.29
N VAL A 185 -6.42 -17.25 -10.14
CA VAL A 185 -7.11 -15.99 -9.89
C VAL A 185 -6.18 -15.06 -9.15
N TRP A 186 -6.09 -13.83 -9.62
CA TRP A 186 -5.36 -12.76 -8.96
C TRP A 186 -6.27 -11.53 -8.81
N VAL A 187 -6.34 -10.99 -7.59
CA VAL A 187 -7.11 -9.79 -7.24
C VAL A 187 -6.20 -8.83 -6.50
N HIS A 188 -6.00 -7.65 -7.07
CA HIS A 188 -5.30 -6.54 -6.45
C HIS A 188 -6.31 -5.53 -5.89
N ILE A 189 -6.09 -5.09 -4.64
CA ILE A 189 -6.91 -4.09 -3.96
C ILE A 189 -6.01 -2.91 -3.57
N ASP A 190 -6.18 -1.78 -4.26
CA ASP A 190 -5.55 -0.51 -3.89
C ASP A 190 -6.49 0.26 -2.95
N MET A 191 -6.06 0.44 -1.70
CA MET A 191 -6.84 1.05 -0.62
C MET A 191 -6.11 2.25 0.01
N ALA A 192 -5.28 2.95 -0.76
CA ALA A 192 -4.48 4.10 -0.31
C ALA A 192 -5.30 5.16 0.45
N SER A 193 -6.49 5.55 -0.05
CA SER A 193 -7.35 6.53 0.61
C SER A 193 -8.34 5.93 1.61
N PRO A 194 -9.04 4.81 1.34
CA PRO A 194 -10.02 4.25 2.28
C PRO A 194 -9.45 3.83 3.63
N VAL A 195 -8.14 3.52 3.71
CA VAL A 195 -7.46 3.19 4.98
C VAL A 195 -7.58 4.29 6.03
N CYS A 196 -7.76 5.55 5.60
CA CYS A 196 -7.90 6.68 6.50
C CYS A 196 -9.02 7.61 6.06
N VAL A 197 -10.11 7.60 6.80
CA VAL A 197 -11.10 8.67 6.76
C VAL A 197 -10.79 9.68 7.86
N ALA A 198 -10.53 10.94 7.50
CA ALA A 198 -10.44 12.05 8.45
C ALA A 198 -11.79 12.21 9.19
N PRO A 199 -11.82 12.66 10.46
CA PRO A 199 -13.07 12.76 11.19
C PRO A 199 -14.00 13.86 10.64
N LYS A 200 -15.29 13.51 10.58
CA LYS A 200 -16.51 14.34 10.42
C LYS A 200 -16.80 14.96 9.04
N ILE A 201 -17.79 14.38 8.36
CA ILE A 201 -18.86 15.18 7.73
C ILE A 201 -20.04 15.16 8.70
N GLU A 202 -20.25 16.25 9.44
CA GLU A 202 -21.53 16.52 10.11
C GLU A 202 -22.53 17.02 9.05
N CYS A 203 -23.05 16.12 8.23
CA CYS A 203 -24.26 16.36 7.46
C CYS A 203 -25.37 15.53 8.06
N GLY A 204 -26.20 16.15 8.91
CA GLY A 204 -27.64 15.89 9.09
C GLY A 204 -28.19 14.45 9.22
N LEU A 205 -27.35 13.44 9.38
CA LEU A 205 -27.78 12.04 9.45
C LEU A 205 -28.33 11.73 10.84
N SER A 206 -29.44 10.98 10.87
CA SER A 206 -30.17 10.58 12.08
C SER A 206 -29.26 9.87 13.10
N SER A 207 -29.68 9.86 14.36
CA SER A 207 -28.95 9.24 15.48
C SER A 207 -28.53 7.78 15.24
N GLU A 208 -29.30 7.00 14.47
CA GLU A 208 -28.93 5.65 14.03
C GLU A 208 -27.64 5.64 13.18
N ALA A 209 -27.50 6.58 12.24
CA ALA A 209 -26.33 6.68 11.37
C ALA A 209 -25.08 7.22 12.10
N ARG A 210 -25.25 7.92 13.23
CA ARG A 210 -24.14 8.34 14.09
C ARG A 210 -23.45 7.17 14.80
N ARG A 211 -24.17 6.08 15.09
CA ARG A 211 -23.60 4.90 15.77
C ARG A 211 -22.73 4.05 14.85
N ASN A 212 -23.07 4.00 13.55
CA ASN A 212 -22.36 3.20 12.55
C ASN A 212 -21.10 3.87 11.97
N ASN A 213 -20.78 5.11 12.36
CA ASN A 213 -19.69 5.89 11.76
C ASN A 213 -18.38 5.90 12.56
N ARG A 214 -18.18 4.96 13.49
CA ARG A 214 -16.84 4.62 13.99
C ARG A 214 -16.19 3.60 13.05
N LYS A 215 -15.87 3.99 11.82
CA LYS A 215 -15.03 3.14 10.96
C LYS A 215 -13.59 3.65 11.00
N VAL A 216 -12.86 3.19 12.01
CA VAL A 216 -11.46 2.84 11.79
C VAL A 216 -11.55 1.51 11.04
N PHE A 217 -11.31 1.51 9.73
CA PHE A 217 -10.88 0.30 9.04
C PHE A 217 -9.75 -0.28 9.89
N MET A 218 -9.95 -1.43 10.54
CA MET A 218 -8.92 -2.39 10.98
C MET A 218 -9.34 -3.35 12.11
N THR A 219 -10.45 -3.19 12.84
CA THR A 219 -10.69 -4.07 14.01
C THR A 219 -12.10 -4.59 14.23
N GLU A 220 -13.17 -3.95 13.75
CA GLU A 220 -14.53 -4.34 14.15
C GLU A 220 -15.45 -4.90 13.04
N THR A 221 -15.10 -4.80 11.76
CA THR A 221 -15.96 -5.27 10.64
C THR A 221 -15.41 -6.44 9.82
N ILE A 222 -14.35 -7.09 10.29
CA ILE A 222 -13.77 -8.25 9.61
C ILE A 222 -14.47 -9.61 9.87
N PRO A 223 -15.67 -9.73 10.48
CA PRO A 223 -16.49 -10.92 10.24
C PRO A 223 -16.94 -11.02 8.76
N GLU A 224 -17.01 -9.89 8.04
CA GLU A 224 -17.58 -9.80 6.69
C GLU A 224 -16.54 -9.76 5.55
N LEU A 225 -15.24 -9.64 5.82
CA LEU A 225 -14.22 -10.11 4.86
C LEU A 225 -14.09 -11.64 4.93
N GLY A 226 -14.45 -12.21 6.09
CA GLY A 226 -14.98 -13.56 6.18
C GLY A 226 -16.19 -13.78 5.27
N LEU A 227 -16.93 -12.77 4.78
CA LEU A 227 -17.95 -12.86 3.70
C LEU A 227 -17.40 -12.66 2.30
N LEU A 228 -16.18 -12.19 2.05
CA LEU A 228 -15.53 -12.55 0.78
C LEU A 228 -15.37 -14.08 0.75
N THR A 229 -14.94 -14.67 1.87
CA THR A 229 -14.81 -16.13 2.04
C THR A 229 -16.15 -16.89 2.21
N LEU A 230 -17.15 -16.31 2.89
CA LEU A 230 -18.47 -16.89 3.21
C LEU A 230 -19.50 -16.59 2.11
N SER A 231 -19.38 -15.46 1.38
CA SER A 231 -20.11 -15.24 0.12
C SER A 231 -19.57 -16.14 -0.98
N LEU A 232 -18.27 -16.44 -1.03
CA LEU A 232 -17.75 -17.57 -1.84
C LEU A 232 -18.31 -18.93 -1.39
N THR A 233 -18.68 -19.07 -0.10
CA THR A 233 -19.37 -20.26 0.42
C THR A 233 -20.87 -20.27 0.09
N ARG A 234 -21.51 -19.11 -0.15
CA ARG A 234 -22.88 -19.00 -0.68
C ARG A 234 -22.94 -19.04 -2.21
N LEU A 235 -21.90 -18.60 -2.92
CA LEU A 235 -21.73 -18.80 -4.36
C LEU A 235 -21.50 -20.29 -4.71
N LYS A 236 -20.99 -21.10 -3.78
CA LYS A 236 -20.99 -22.57 -3.89
C LYS A 236 -22.39 -23.18 -4.08
N SER A 237 -23.47 -22.54 -3.61
CA SER A 237 -24.82 -23.10 -3.81
C SER A 237 -25.41 -22.81 -5.19
N ARG A 238 -24.85 -21.87 -5.96
CA ARG A 238 -25.25 -21.57 -7.35
C ARG A 238 -24.23 -21.99 -8.43
N ALA A 239 -22.95 -22.13 -8.08
CA ALA A 239 -21.89 -22.61 -8.99
C ALA A 239 -21.71 -24.14 -8.97
N ASN A 240 -22.77 -24.90 -8.68
CA ASN A 240 -22.71 -26.33 -8.40
C ASN A 240 -22.82 -27.23 -9.65
N ALA A 241 -22.46 -26.72 -10.83
CA ALA A 241 -22.49 -27.48 -12.09
C ALA A 241 -21.12 -27.69 -12.76
N TYR A 242 -20.04 -27.03 -12.31
CA TYR A 242 -18.78 -27.03 -13.09
C TYR A 242 -17.50 -27.51 -12.37
N VAL A 243 -17.48 -27.67 -11.04
CA VAL A 243 -16.21 -27.99 -10.32
C VAL A 243 -16.35 -29.21 -9.41
N ARG A 244 -16.56 -30.38 -10.02
CA ARG A 244 -16.23 -31.68 -9.44
C ARG A 244 -14.97 -32.23 -10.11
N SER A 245 -13.82 -31.66 -9.77
CA SER A 245 -12.53 -32.25 -10.07
C SER A 245 -11.51 -31.82 -9.01
N ARG A 246 -10.82 -32.81 -8.46
CA ARG A 246 -9.93 -32.71 -7.29
C ARG A 246 -8.73 -31.80 -7.58
N ARG A 247 -8.75 -30.55 -7.10
CA ARG A 247 -7.54 -29.75 -6.81
C ARG A 247 -7.78 -28.91 -5.57
N GLN A 248 -6.90 -29.02 -4.58
CA GLN A 248 -6.92 -28.18 -3.37
C GLN A 248 -6.85 -26.71 -3.80
N LYS A 249 -7.77 -25.88 -3.30
CA LYS A 249 -7.72 -24.43 -3.48
C LYS A 249 -6.86 -23.83 -2.37
N TYR A 250 -5.86 -23.05 -2.76
CA TYR A 250 -4.91 -22.40 -1.87
C TYR A 250 -5.10 -20.91 -2.04
N LEU A 251 -5.52 -20.25 -0.97
CA LEU A 251 -5.69 -18.80 -0.92
C LEU A 251 -4.48 -18.19 -0.21
N ALA A 252 -3.75 -17.33 -0.89
CA ALA A 252 -2.71 -16.52 -0.29
C ALA A 252 -3.12 -15.05 -0.33
N VAL A 253 -2.92 -14.37 0.80
CA VAL A 253 -3.17 -12.93 0.89
C VAL A 253 -1.84 -12.21 1.16
N SER A 254 -1.40 -11.34 0.26
CA SER A 254 -0.07 -10.70 0.30
C SER A 254 -0.17 -9.19 0.54
N VAL A 255 0.75 -8.62 1.34
CA VAL A 255 0.76 -7.17 1.64
C VAL A 255 2.12 -6.57 1.90
N SER A 256 2.25 -5.23 1.88
CA SER A 256 3.48 -4.48 2.15
C SER A 256 3.37 -3.22 3.03
N ILE A 257 4.53 -2.93 3.66
CA ILE A 257 5.18 -1.69 4.21
C ILE A 257 4.79 -1.17 5.60
N PHE A 258 5.76 -0.57 6.32
CA PHE A 258 5.62 0.10 7.63
C PHE A 258 6.55 1.33 7.63
N GLU A 259 6.07 2.51 8.02
CA GLU A 259 6.94 3.65 8.34
C GLU A 259 6.85 4.00 9.83
N THR A 260 7.96 3.87 10.55
CA THR A 260 8.16 4.61 11.80
C THR A 260 9.60 5.08 11.93
N PHE A 261 9.74 6.40 11.94
CA PHE A 261 10.94 7.14 12.26
C PHE A 261 11.55 6.66 13.58
N ASN A 262 12.78 6.14 13.56
CA ASN A 262 13.58 6.00 14.76
C ASN A 262 14.51 7.22 14.92
N SER A 263 14.00 8.31 15.50
CA SER A 263 14.86 9.35 16.08
C SER A 263 15.27 8.95 17.49
N LYS A 264 16.02 7.86 17.64
CA LYS A 264 16.80 7.62 18.86
C LYS A 264 18.18 7.10 18.51
N SER A 265 19.13 8.03 18.53
CA SER A 265 20.50 7.76 18.90
C SER A 265 20.52 7.21 20.34
N GLU A 266 20.39 5.90 20.51
CA GLU A 266 20.82 5.20 21.71
C GLU A 266 22.01 4.32 21.33
N GLN A 267 23.18 4.90 21.55
CA GLN A 267 24.48 4.26 21.44
C GLN A 267 24.68 3.39 22.69
N GLN A 268 24.50 2.07 22.56
CA GLN A 268 24.87 1.05 23.55
C GLN A 268 25.12 -0.25 22.74
N CYS A 269 26.25 -0.95 22.76
CA CYS A 269 27.43 -1.03 23.63
C CYS A 269 28.65 -1.42 22.75
N PRO A 270 29.88 -1.53 23.30
CA PRO A 270 30.24 -2.81 23.91
C PRO A 270 30.99 -2.68 25.25
N ASN A 271 30.64 -3.59 26.17
CA ASN A 271 31.45 -3.95 27.32
C ASN A 271 32.81 -4.48 26.85
N TYR A 272 33.90 -3.80 27.20
CA TYR A 272 35.22 -4.40 27.35
C TYR A 272 36.00 -3.73 28.50
N LEU A 273 36.23 -4.52 29.54
CA LEU A 273 37.31 -4.53 30.54
C LEU A 273 37.86 -3.23 31.18
N LYS A 274 37.66 -3.18 32.51
CA LYS A 274 38.63 -2.93 33.60
C LYS A 274 39.32 -1.56 33.76
N SER A 275 38.95 -0.98 34.92
CA SER A 275 39.75 -0.25 35.93
C SER A 275 39.78 1.29 35.92
N PRO A 276 39.80 1.93 37.11
CA PRO A 276 39.48 3.35 37.27
C PRO A 276 40.73 4.20 37.45
N VAL A 277 40.82 5.34 36.77
CA VAL A 277 41.73 6.42 37.16
C VAL A 277 41.01 7.75 37.11
N GLN A 278 40.98 8.39 38.28
CA GLN A 278 40.54 9.75 38.54
C GLN A 278 41.32 10.76 37.67
N THR A 279 40.65 11.79 37.16
CA THR A 279 41.16 13.17 37.28
C THR A 279 40.04 14.19 37.05
N SER A 280 39.94 15.10 38.01
CA SER A 280 39.16 16.33 38.09
C SER A 280 39.68 17.47 37.19
N ARG A 281 38.77 18.38 36.77
CA ARG A 281 38.90 19.86 36.53
C ARG A 281 37.63 20.30 35.77
N VAL A 282 36.63 21.00 36.30
CA VAL A 282 36.48 22.36 36.89
C VAL A 282 36.77 23.52 35.92
N CYS A 283 35.72 24.36 35.74
CA CYS A 283 35.66 25.78 35.33
C CYS A 283 35.93 26.15 33.85
N SER A 284 35.31 27.17 33.24
CA SER A 284 34.34 28.19 33.69
C SER A 284 33.91 29.08 32.51
N GLN A 285 32.68 29.62 32.58
CA GLN A 285 32.24 30.99 32.24
C GLN A 285 32.72 31.69 30.95
N GLN A 286 31.78 32.27 30.19
CA GLN A 286 31.41 33.69 30.34
C GLN A 286 30.16 34.10 29.54
N ARG A 287 29.43 35.05 30.12
CA ARG A 287 28.19 35.71 29.65
C ARG A 287 28.51 37.07 29.00
N GLY A 288 27.58 37.59 28.19
CA GLY A 288 27.33 39.03 27.96
C GLY A 288 26.61 39.24 26.62
N ARG A 289 25.30 39.53 26.52
CA ARG A 289 24.48 40.76 26.81
C ARG A 289 24.77 41.99 25.94
N GLY A 290 23.71 42.53 25.31
CA GLY A 290 23.56 43.91 24.76
C GLY A 290 22.88 43.90 23.37
N VAL A 291 21.58 44.14 23.13
CA VAL A 291 20.66 45.31 23.31
C VAL A 291 20.59 46.27 22.10
N LYS A 292 19.38 46.31 21.48
CA LYS A 292 18.59 47.38 20.79
C LYS A 292 19.24 48.33 19.75
N SER A 293 18.56 48.55 18.60
CA SER A 293 17.65 49.70 18.34
C SER A 293 17.13 49.74 16.89
N THR A 294 16.13 50.61 16.67
CA THR A 294 15.08 50.67 15.62
C THR A 294 15.33 51.69 14.48
N GLU A 295 14.36 51.74 13.54
CA GLU A 295 13.99 52.83 12.58
C GLU A 295 14.62 52.80 11.16
N HIS A 296 13.86 52.55 10.08
CA HIS A 296 12.87 53.36 9.32
C HIS A 296 13.53 54.12 8.14
N LEU A 297 13.07 53.85 6.89
CA LEU A 297 12.74 54.87 5.88
C LEU A 297 12.17 54.25 4.58
N LYS A 298 11.19 54.97 4.03
CA LYS A 298 10.33 54.69 2.88
C LYS A 298 11.03 54.97 1.53
N GLY A 299 10.53 54.37 0.45
CA GLY A 299 10.82 54.80 -0.93
C GLY A 299 9.99 54.07 -1.99
N ASN A 300 8.91 54.72 -2.45
CA ASN A 300 8.05 54.34 -3.58
C ASN A 300 8.82 54.22 -4.91
N SER A 301 8.40 53.30 -5.79
CA SER A 301 8.04 53.67 -7.17
C SER A 301 7.26 52.58 -7.89
N SER A 302 6.18 53.02 -8.51
CA SER A 302 5.20 52.29 -9.31
C SER A 302 5.77 51.83 -10.66
N LYS A 303 5.28 50.68 -11.17
CA LYS A 303 4.88 50.53 -12.58
C LYS A 303 4.01 49.28 -12.75
N LYS A 304 2.74 49.53 -13.09
CA LYS A 304 1.82 48.58 -13.75
C LYS A 304 2.40 48.16 -15.09
N LEU A 305 2.20 46.91 -15.49
CA LEU A 305 1.87 46.52 -16.86
C LEU A 305 1.11 45.19 -16.82
N ASP A 306 0.09 45.14 -17.65
CA ASP A 306 -1.03 44.21 -17.67
C ASP A 306 -1.03 43.44 -19.00
N HIS A 307 -1.71 42.29 -18.98
CA HIS A 307 -2.27 41.51 -20.10
C HIS A 307 -1.40 40.75 -21.13
N SER A 308 -1.61 39.42 -21.17
CA SER A 308 -2.16 38.58 -22.27
C SER A 308 -1.73 37.12 -21.98
N LEU A 309 -2.58 36.12 -21.71
CA LEU A 309 -3.66 35.49 -22.47
C LEU A 309 -3.37 35.35 -23.97
N TYR A 310 -2.71 34.24 -24.32
CA TYR A 310 -3.05 33.29 -25.38
C TYR A 310 -2.48 31.91 -25.03
#